data_AF-A0A662KKZ7-F1
#
_entry.id   AF-A0A662KKZ7-F1
#
_cell.length_a   1.000
_cell.length_b   1.000
_cell.length_c   1.000
_cell.angle_alpha   90.00
_cell.angle_beta   90.00
_cell.angle_gamma   90.00
#
_symmetry.space_group_name_H-M   'P 1'
#
loop_
_entity.id
_entity.type
_entity.pdbx_description
1 polymer ?
#
loop_
_entity_poly.entity_id
_entity_poly.type
_entity_poly.pdbx_seq_one_letter_code
_entity_poly.pdbx_strand_id
1 'polypeptide(L)'
;MEKRYMDKLVGRYCKIVLKEPGKEKASVVSGILEDIDYEAGFVIVDSDQGLGCLNLKSIVAIKPRSMRKFKKNIKKDEMAFVGIGTLIVFIAMILVSAVAASVLIKTGETLQQRANKVGLQTTREISSGLAVIDVIGYTNENKTYLTHLALTVRPRSGSQDIDLKNTILYLKYDRLITLTYSDEDGYVASRVSPDGVFHTITVPLNATTFGIIALHDADGSISRNYGMNVGDKAIIIVNLSAAFNSSGLPPRASISGSFVPEVGAPGTFDAAAPCVFTNRIVELV
;
A
#
# COMPACT_ATOMS: atom_id res chain seq x y z
N MET A 1 -38.41 -22.03 69.87
CA MET A 1 -37.10 -21.86 70.54
C MET A 1 -35.93 -22.45 69.71
N GLU A 2 -36.19 -23.33 68.73
CA GLU A 2 -35.16 -24.05 67.98
C GLU A 2 -34.47 -23.26 66.83
N LYS A 3 -35.16 -22.35 66.14
CA LYS A 3 -34.58 -21.59 65.00
C LYS A 3 -33.33 -20.77 65.39
N ARG A 4 -33.35 -20.10 66.55
CA ARG A 4 -32.23 -19.30 67.07
C ARG A 4 -30.95 -20.10 67.38
N TYR A 5 -31.02 -21.42 67.50
CA TYR A 5 -29.86 -22.25 67.79
C TYR A 5 -29.10 -22.65 66.52
N MET A 6 -29.81 -22.79 65.40
CA MET A 6 -29.22 -23.10 64.09
C MET A 6 -28.46 -21.91 63.50
N ASP A 7 -28.91 -20.67 63.77
CA ASP A 7 -28.19 -19.46 63.36
C ASP A 7 -26.75 -19.39 63.91
N LYS A 8 -26.49 -20.03 65.07
CA LYS A 8 -25.14 -20.10 65.67
C LYS A 8 -24.22 -21.11 64.99
N LEU A 9 -24.75 -21.94 64.10
CA LEU A 9 -24.01 -22.96 63.34
C LEU A 9 -23.56 -22.43 61.96
N VAL A 10 -24.12 -21.31 61.50
CA VAL A 10 -23.66 -20.57 60.32
C VAL A 10 -22.18 -20.20 60.50
N GLY A 11 -21.37 -20.45 59.47
CA GLY A 11 -19.92 -20.29 59.45
C GLY A 11 -19.13 -21.41 60.13
N ARG A 12 -19.75 -22.48 60.62
CA ARG A 12 -19.05 -23.63 61.22
C ARG A 12 -19.11 -24.87 60.33
N TYR A 13 -18.00 -25.62 60.33
CA TYR A 13 -17.97 -26.94 59.71
C TYR A 13 -18.86 -27.90 60.49
N CYS A 14 -19.92 -28.37 59.85
CA CYS A 14 -20.95 -29.20 60.43
C CYS A 14 -21.07 -30.53 59.69
N LYS A 15 -21.41 -31.57 60.44
CA LYS A 15 -21.85 -32.85 59.89
C LYS A 15 -23.38 -32.88 59.99
N ILE A 16 -24.04 -32.95 58.84
CA ILE A 16 -25.49 -32.85 58.66
C ILE A 16 -26.01 -34.23 58.25
N VAL A 17 -26.99 -34.73 58.99
CA VAL A 17 -27.67 -36.00 58.73
C VAL A 17 -29.02 -35.70 58.08
N LEU A 18 -29.25 -36.26 56.90
CA LEU A 18 -30.45 -36.05 56.10
C LEU A 18 -31.26 -37.34 56.02
N LYS A 19 -32.59 -37.25 56.12
CA LYS A 19 -33.53 -38.33 55.84
C LYS A 19 -34.70 -37.76 55.04
N GLU A 20 -34.81 -38.19 53.78
CA GLU A 20 -35.90 -37.80 52.90
C GLU A 20 -37.16 -38.63 53.18
N PRO A 21 -38.37 -38.06 53.05
CA PRO A 21 -39.63 -38.79 53.23
C PRO A 21 -39.73 -39.95 52.24
N GLY A 22 -39.87 -41.18 52.75
CA GLY A 22 -39.96 -42.41 51.95
C GLY A 22 -38.65 -43.21 51.81
N LYS A 23 -37.51 -42.72 52.30
CA LYS A 23 -36.25 -43.47 52.33
C LYS A 23 -35.97 -44.08 53.71
N GLU A 24 -35.63 -45.37 53.75
CA GLU A 24 -35.27 -46.06 54.99
C GLU A 24 -33.89 -45.66 55.54
N LYS A 25 -32.96 -45.22 54.68
CA LYS A 25 -31.57 -44.87 55.05
C LYS A 25 -31.35 -43.36 55.10
N ALA A 26 -30.64 -42.91 56.13
CA ALA A 26 -30.17 -41.53 56.25
C ALA A 26 -28.85 -41.32 55.49
N SER A 27 -28.70 -40.18 54.82
CA SER A 27 -27.45 -39.74 54.19
C SER A 27 -26.75 -38.70 55.06
N VAL A 28 -25.44 -38.53 54.85
CA VAL A 28 -24.62 -37.64 55.65
C VAL A 28 -23.83 -36.72 54.74
N VAL A 29 -23.97 -35.42 54.94
CA VAL A 29 -23.21 -34.37 54.25
C VAL A 29 -22.34 -33.66 55.28
N SER A 30 -21.07 -33.42 54.95
CA SER A 30 -20.15 -32.65 55.81
C SER A 30 -19.68 -31.43 55.03
N GLY A 31 -19.73 -30.25 55.66
CA GLY A 31 -19.40 -28.99 55.02
C GLY A 31 -19.56 -27.81 55.95
N ILE A 32 -19.16 -26.63 55.50
CA ILE A 32 -19.37 -25.36 56.19
C ILE A 32 -20.80 -24.91 55.90
N LEU A 33 -21.53 -24.55 56.95
CA LEU A 33 -22.90 -24.06 56.83
C LEU A 33 -22.83 -22.57 56.50
N GLU A 34 -23.12 -22.18 55.25
CA GLU A 34 -22.92 -20.81 54.76
C GLU A 34 -24.09 -19.90 55.11
N ASP A 35 -25.32 -20.38 54.91
CA ASP A 35 -26.53 -19.62 55.19
C ASP A 35 -27.75 -20.52 55.40
N ILE A 36 -28.78 -20.00 56.05
CA ILE A 36 -30.05 -20.68 56.32
C ILE A 36 -31.21 -19.77 55.89
N ASP A 37 -31.90 -20.16 54.83
CA ASP A 37 -33.13 -19.49 54.42
C ASP A 37 -34.35 -20.22 55.02
N TYR A 38 -34.93 -19.61 56.04
CA TYR A 38 -36.12 -20.15 56.72
C TYR A 38 -37.42 -19.92 55.95
N GLU A 39 -37.48 -18.96 55.02
CA GLU A 39 -38.67 -18.66 54.22
C GLU A 39 -38.76 -19.62 53.04
N ALA A 40 -37.64 -19.82 52.33
CA ALA A 40 -37.54 -20.79 51.25
C ALA A 40 -37.40 -22.24 51.75
N GLY A 41 -36.92 -22.44 52.98
CA GLY A 41 -36.80 -23.76 53.60
C GLY A 41 -35.56 -24.55 53.15
N PHE A 42 -34.45 -23.88 52.84
CA PHE A 42 -33.18 -24.53 52.47
C PHE A 42 -31.98 -24.00 53.29
N VAL A 43 -30.99 -24.87 53.50
CA VAL A 43 -29.68 -24.56 54.08
C VAL A 43 -28.63 -24.65 53.00
N ILE A 44 -27.74 -23.67 52.93
CA ILE A 44 -26.59 -23.66 52.03
C ILE A 44 -25.39 -24.25 52.75
N VAL A 45 -24.76 -25.24 52.14
CA VAL A 45 -23.60 -25.96 52.69
C VAL A 45 -22.50 -26.00 51.66
N ASP A 46 -21.34 -25.45 52.00
CA ASP A 46 -20.12 -25.57 51.22
C ASP A 46 -19.39 -26.86 51.62
N SER A 47 -19.37 -27.85 50.73
CA SER A 47 -18.72 -29.15 50.94
C SER A 47 -17.48 -29.27 50.05
N ASP A 48 -16.69 -30.33 50.23
CA ASP A 48 -15.50 -30.60 49.39
C ASP A 48 -15.83 -30.78 47.89
N GLN A 49 -17.12 -30.99 47.56
CA GLN A 49 -17.62 -31.07 46.18
C GLN A 49 -18.27 -29.75 45.68
N GLY A 50 -18.23 -28.68 46.47
CA GLY A 50 -18.80 -27.36 46.16
C GLY A 50 -20.03 -26.99 46.99
N LEU A 51 -20.64 -25.84 46.67
CA LEU A 51 -21.87 -25.36 47.30
C LEU A 51 -23.06 -26.25 46.96
N GLY A 52 -23.72 -26.78 47.98
CA GLY A 52 -24.96 -27.53 47.88
C GLY A 52 -26.09 -26.88 48.68
N CYS A 53 -27.32 -26.96 48.17
CA CYS A 53 -28.52 -26.60 48.91
C CYS A 53 -29.19 -27.86 49.48
N LEU A 54 -29.54 -27.83 50.76
CA LEU A 54 -30.19 -28.92 51.48
C LEU A 54 -31.55 -28.45 51.98
N ASN A 55 -32.59 -29.28 51.87
CA ASN A 55 -33.91 -28.92 52.36
C ASN A 55 -33.97 -28.99 53.89
N LEU A 56 -34.47 -27.95 54.57
CA LEU A 56 -34.60 -27.92 56.04
C LEU A 56 -35.43 -29.11 56.57
N LYS A 57 -36.46 -29.53 55.83
CA LYS A 57 -37.37 -30.61 56.27
C LYS A 57 -36.71 -31.99 56.24
N SER A 58 -35.66 -32.17 55.44
CA SER A 58 -34.95 -33.45 55.37
C SER A 58 -33.82 -33.54 56.40
N ILE A 59 -33.49 -32.46 57.13
CA ILE A 59 -32.42 -32.46 58.13
C ILE A 59 -32.93 -33.09 59.43
N VAL A 60 -32.31 -34.20 59.83
CA VAL A 60 -32.61 -34.90 61.08
C VAL A 60 -31.72 -34.42 62.23
N ALA A 61 -30.44 -34.16 61.95
CA ALA A 61 -29.48 -33.71 62.96
C ALA A 61 -28.34 -32.91 62.32
N ILE A 62 -27.90 -31.85 63.01
CA ILE A 62 -26.70 -31.09 62.65
C ILE A 62 -25.77 -31.05 63.85
N LYS A 63 -24.50 -31.41 63.66
CA LYS A 63 -23.47 -31.34 64.71
C LYS A 63 -22.23 -30.59 64.22
N PRO A 64 -21.76 -29.54 64.92
CA PRO A 64 -20.51 -28.88 64.60
C PRO A 64 -19.33 -29.82 64.90
N ARG A 65 -18.35 -29.87 63.99
CA ARG A 65 -17.10 -30.61 64.16
C ARG A 65 -15.93 -29.63 64.18
N SER A 66 -15.13 -29.66 65.23
CA SER A 66 -13.89 -28.89 65.28
C SER A 66 -12.87 -29.53 64.32
N MET A 67 -12.52 -28.82 63.25
CA MET A 67 -11.52 -29.27 62.29
C MET A 67 -10.12 -29.06 62.90
N ARG A 68 -9.41 -30.14 63.22
CA ARG A 68 -8.04 -30.06 63.72
C ARG A 68 -7.14 -29.65 62.54
N LYS A 69 -6.77 -28.37 62.46
CA LYS A 69 -5.95 -27.81 61.37
C LYS A 69 -4.58 -28.50 61.35
N PHE A 70 -4.37 -29.42 60.40
CA PHE A 70 -3.04 -29.91 60.05
C PHE A 70 -2.32 -28.81 59.26
N LYS A 71 -1.50 -27.99 59.94
CA LYS A 71 -0.56 -27.09 59.26
C LYS A 71 0.52 -27.94 58.59
N LYS A 72 0.47 -28.08 57.26
CA LYS A 72 1.63 -28.54 56.48
C LYS A 72 2.70 -27.45 56.52
N ASN A 73 3.81 -27.72 57.22
CA ASN A 73 5.00 -26.88 57.15
C ASN A 73 5.74 -27.20 55.84
N ILE A 74 5.51 -26.40 54.81
CA ILE A 74 6.33 -26.45 53.59
C ILE A 74 7.73 -25.93 53.95
N LYS A 75 8.77 -26.67 53.57
CA LYS A 75 10.17 -26.29 53.85
C LYS A 75 10.51 -25.01 53.09
N LYS A 76 10.96 -23.97 53.80
CA LYS A 76 11.26 -22.65 53.21
C LYS A 76 12.34 -22.70 52.11
N ASP A 77 13.27 -23.64 52.19
CA ASP A 77 14.36 -23.76 51.21
C ASP A 77 13.89 -24.23 49.83
N GLU A 78 12.85 -25.07 49.78
CA GLU A 78 12.22 -25.48 48.50
C GLU A 78 11.54 -24.29 47.82
N MET A 79 10.94 -23.37 48.59
CA MET A 79 10.35 -22.16 48.02
C MET A 79 11.40 -21.19 47.47
N ALA A 80 12.56 -21.05 48.13
CA ALA A 80 13.65 -20.20 47.66
C ALA A 80 14.26 -20.72 46.35
N PHE A 81 14.42 -22.04 46.23
CA PHE A 81 14.92 -22.68 44.99
C PHE A 81 13.94 -22.50 43.81
N VAL A 82 12.64 -22.66 44.05
CA VAL A 82 11.60 -22.38 43.04
C VAL A 82 11.64 -20.92 42.60
N GLY A 83 11.83 -19.98 43.53
CA GLY A 83 11.96 -18.54 43.22
C GLY A 83 13.13 -18.23 42.29
N ILE A 84 14.30 -18.83 42.52
CA ILE A 84 15.46 -18.66 41.63
C ILE A 84 15.16 -19.22 40.24
N GLY A 85 14.51 -20.39 40.15
CA GLY A 85 14.06 -20.96 38.87
C GLY A 85 13.12 -20.03 38.10
N THR A 86 12.17 -19.38 38.78
CA THR A 86 11.26 -18.43 38.14
C THR A 86 11.97 -17.19 37.59
N LEU A 87 12.99 -16.66 38.29
CA LEU A 87 13.77 -15.52 37.81
C LEU A 87 14.59 -15.85 36.56
N ILE A 88 15.17 -17.05 36.48
CA ILE A 88 15.93 -17.50 35.30
C ILE A 88 15.02 -17.58 34.08
N VAL A 89 13.84 -18.20 34.22
CA VAL A 89 12.85 -18.30 33.13
C VAL A 89 12.35 -16.91 32.73
N PHE A 90 12.15 -16.02 33.70
CA PHE A 90 11.71 -14.66 33.44
C PHE A 90 12.71 -13.87 32.59
N ILE A 91 14.00 -13.92 32.95
CA ILE A 91 15.06 -13.25 32.17
C ILE A 91 15.17 -13.88 30.77
N ALA A 92 15.14 -15.21 30.67
CA ALA A 92 15.18 -15.91 29.39
C ALA A 92 14.01 -15.52 28.47
N MET A 93 12.79 -15.46 29.00
CA MET A 93 11.60 -15.07 28.26
C MET A 93 11.70 -13.62 27.75
N ILE A 94 12.24 -12.70 28.55
CA ILE A 94 12.44 -11.31 28.15
C ILE A 94 13.44 -11.22 26.98
N LEU A 95 14.55 -11.96 27.03
CA LEU A 95 15.55 -11.95 25.96
C LEU A 95 14.99 -12.51 24.65
N VAL A 96 14.26 -13.64 24.71
CA VAL A 96 13.59 -14.21 23.52
C VAL A 96 12.56 -13.24 22.96
N SER A 97 11.78 -12.59 23.83
CA SER A 97 10.77 -11.59 23.43
C SER A 97 11.41 -10.38 22.75
N ALA A 98 12.57 -9.91 23.23
CA ALA A 98 13.30 -8.79 22.63
C ALA A 98 13.77 -9.11 21.21
N VAL A 99 14.32 -10.32 20.99
CA VAL A 99 14.73 -10.76 19.65
C VAL A 99 13.53 -10.90 18.72
N ALA A 100 12.43 -11.51 19.20
CA ALA A 100 11.21 -11.65 18.41
C ALA A 100 10.61 -10.29 18.02
N ALA A 101 10.54 -9.33 18.96
CA ALA A 101 10.06 -7.98 18.71
C ALA A 101 10.93 -7.24 17.69
N SER A 102 12.25 -7.36 17.79
CA SER A 102 13.19 -6.75 16.84
C SER A 102 12.93 -7.22 15.40
N VAL A 103 12.76 -8.54 15.20
CA VAL A 103 12.47 -9.11 13.87
C VAL A 103 11.11 -8.64 13.34
N LEU A 104 10.09 -8.58 14.20
CA LEU A 104 8.76 -8.11 13.82
C LEU A 104 8.78 -6.64 13.40
N ILE A 105 9.45 -5.77 14.16
CA ILE A 105 9.58 -4.35 13.84
C ILE A 105 10.35 -4.17 12.54
N LYS A 106 11.49 -4.86 12.38
CA LYS A 106 12.30 -4.75 11.17
C LYS A 106 11.53 -5.18 9.92
N THR A 107 10.78 -6.26 10.03
CA THR A 107 9.94 -6.75 8.93
C THR A 107 8.86 -5.72 8.59
N GLY A 108 8.16 -5.19 9.61
CA GLY A 108 7.16 -4.13 9.43
C GLY A 108 7.72 -2.88 8.77
N GLU A 109 8.90 -2.42 9.17
CA GLU A 109 9.56 -1.25 8.59
C GLU A 109 9.89 -1.46 7.11
N THR A 110 10.51 -2.59 6.76
CA THR A 110 10.85 -2.87 5.35
C THR A 110 9.60 -2.98 4.47
N LEU A 111 8.52 -3.57 4.99
CA LEU A 111 7.23 -3.63 4.30
C LEU A 111 6.64 -2.23 4.12
N GLN A 112 6.70 -1.37 5.15
CA GLN A 112 6.20 0.00 5.07
C GLN A 112 6.99 0.85 4.06
N GLN A 113 8.33 0.74 4.06
CA GLN A 113 9.19 1.43 3.08
C GLN A 113 8.88 0.97 1.65
N ARG A 114 8.71 -0.35 1.44
CA ARG A 114 8.31 -0.89 0.13
C ARG A 114 6.92 -0.45 -0.28
N ALA A 115 5.94 -0.48 0.64
CA ALA A 115 4.58 -0.06 0.37
C ALA A 115 4.51 1.42 -0.03
N ASN A 116 5.25 2.29 0.67
CA ASN A 116 5.35 3.71 0.33
C ASN A 116 6.02 3.91 -1.04
N LYS A 117 7.15 3.23 -1.30
CA LYS A 117 7.85 3.34 -2.58
C LYS A 117 6.97 2.89 -3.74
N VAL A 118 6.30 1.75 -3.61
CA VAL A 118 5.37 1.24 -4.62
C VAL A 118 4.19 2.20 -4.79
N GLY A 119 3.60 2.70 -3.70
CA GLY A 119 2.51 3.68 -3.76
C GLY A 119 2.91 4.97 -4.49
N LEU A 120 4.10 5.49 -4.25
CA LEU A 120 4.63 6.65 -4.97
C LEU A 120 4.90 6.34 -6.44
N GLN A 121 5.50 5.19 -6.74
CA GLN A 121 5.80 4.77 -8.11
C GLN A 121 4.52 4.52 -8.93
N THR A 122 3.52 3.86 -8.36
CA THR A 122 2.24 3.61 -9.04
C THR A 122 1.44 4.89 -9.23
N THR A 123 1.46 5.78 -8.23
CA THR A 123 0.84 7.10 -8.38
C THR A 123 1.52 7.86 -9.51
N ARG A 124 2.87 7.88 -9.55
CA ARG A 124 3.64 8.53 -10.61
C ARG A 124 3.35 7.93 -11.99
N GLU A 125 3.26 6.61 -12.09
CA GLU A 125 2.96 5.91 -13.34
C GLU A 125 1.56 6.21 -13.87
N ILE A 126 0.56 6.37 -12.99
CA ILE A 126 -0.82 6.63 -13.42
C ILE A 126 -1.06 8.12 -13.66
N SER A 127 -0.46 9.00 -12.85
CA SER A 127 -0.67 10.45 -12.93
C SER A 127 0.16 11.11 -14.01
N SER A 128 1.34 10.55 -14.30
CA SER A 128 2.25 11.11 -15.29
C SER A 128 1.84 10.68 -16.69
N GLY A 129 2.09 11.56 -17.65
CA GLY A 129 1.83 11.24 -19.04
C GLY A 129 1.98 12.45 -19.94
N LEU A 130 2.14 12.15 -21.21
CA LEU A 130 2.39 13.15 -22.23
C LEU A 130 1.19 13.24 -23.18
N ALA A 131 0.93 14.44 -23.67
CA ALA A 131 -0.10 14.70 -24.67
C ALA A 131 0.52 15.41 -25.87
N VAL A 132 0.27 14.87 -27.06
CA VAL A 132 0.55 15.54 -28.33
C VAL A 132 -0.67 16.40 -28.64
N ILE A 133 -0.46 17.70 -28.83
CA ILE A 133 -1.53 18.67 -29.08
C ILE A 133 -1.78 18.80 -30.57
N ASP A 134 -0.71 19.13 -31.30
CA ASP A 134 -0.77 19.52 -32.70
C ASP A 134 0.36 18.86 -33.48
N VAL A 135 0.07 18.50 -34.72
CA VAL A 135 1.00 17.85 -35.65
C VAL A 135 1.10 18.71 -36.90
N ILE A 136 2.26 19.35 -37.09
CA ILE A 136 2.50 20.26 -38.20
C ILE A 136 3.59 19.70 -39.09
N GLY A 137 3.38 19.74 -40.39
CA GLY A 137 4.31 19.26 -41.39
C GLY A 137 4.96 20.38 -42.18
N TYR A 138 6.19 20.13 -42.63
CA TYR A 138 6.94 21.02 -43.52
C TYR A 138 7.26 20.31 -44.83
N THR A 139 6.96 20.96 -45.95
CA THR A 139 7.16 20.40 -47.29
C THR A 139 8.49 20.79 -47.88
N ASN A 140 8.93 20.02 -48.87
CA ASN A 140 10.00 20.41 -49.77
C ASN A 140 9.63 21.68 -50.58
N GLU A 141 10.61 22.32 -51.21
CA GLU A 141 10.44 23.53 -52.05
C GLU A 141 9.45 23.31 -53.18
N ASN A 142 9.45 22.11 -53.76
CA ASN A 142 8.55 21.71 -54.85
C ASN A 142 7.14 21.31 -54.35
N LYS A 143 6.86 21.36 -53.05
CA LYS A 143 5.54 21.05 -52.43
C LYS A 143 4.97 19.68 -52.83
N THR A 144 5.84 18.70 -53.07
CA THR A 144 5.44 17.34 -53.47
C THR A 144 5.42 16.36 -52.30
N TYR A 145 6.33 16.53 -51.34
CA TYR A 145 6.50 15.63 -50.20
C TYR A 145 6.72 16.42 -48.90
N LEU A 146 6.27 15.85 -47.79
CA LEU A 146 6.54 16.32 -46.43
C LEU A 146 7.90 15.82 -45.97
N THR A 147 8.84 16.74 -45.69
CA THR A 147 10.21 16.40 -45.30
C THR A 147 10.41 16.43 -43.79
N HIS A 148 9.74 17.34 -43.07
CA HIS A 148 9.85 17.44 -41.61
C HIS A 148 8.48 17.41 -40.95
N LEU A 149 8.47 16.92 -39.72
CA LEU A 149 7.31 16.87 -38.84
C LEU A 149 7.66 17.60 -37.54
N ALA A 150 6.75 18.44 -37.06
CA ALA A 150 6.81 19.12 -35.78
C ALA A 150 5.62 18.68 -34.94
N LEU A 151 5.88 18.04 -33.81
CA LEU A 151 4.89 17.58 -32.84
C LEU A 151 4.91 18.51 -31.64
N THR A 152 3.84 19.24 -31.40
CA THR A 152 3.74 20.07 -30.19
C THR A 152 3.31 19.19 -29.03
N VAL A 153 4.16 19.08 -28.02
CA VAL A 153 3.96 18.24 -26.85
C VAL A 153 3.84 19.06 -25.57
N ARG A 154 3.04 18.53 -24.65
CA ARG A 154 2.89 19.04 -23.29
C ARG A 154 2.72 17.89 -22.30
N PRO A 155 3.10 18.05 -21.03
CA PRO A 155 2.70 17.10 -20.01
C PRO A 155 1.20 17.22 -19.75
N ARG A 156 0.58 16.10 -19.35
CA ARG A 156 -0.81 16.08 -18.88
C ARG A 156 -0.92 16.81 -17.55
N SER A 157 -2.09 17.38 -17.28
CA SER A 157 -2.36 18.01 -15.98
C SER A 157 -2.23 16.98 -14.85
N GLY A 158 -1.50 17.33 -13.78
CA GLY A 158 -1.21 16.40 -12.68
C GLY A 158 -0.05 15.43 -12.96
N SER A 159 0.62 15.58 -14.11
CA SER A 159 1.88 14.87 -14.37
C SER A 159 2.98 15.39 -13.45
N GLN A 160 3.83 14.47 -13.01
CA GLN A 160 5.14 14.85 -12.49
C GLN A 160 6.06 15.19 -13.66
N ASP A 161 7.21 15.81 -13.36
CA ASP A 161 8.22 16.14 -14.35
C ASP A 161 8.62 14.91 -15.18
N ILE A 162 8.60 15.09 -16.50
CA ILE A 162 8.94 14.08 -17.49
C ILE A 162 10.29 14.41 -18.08
N ASP A 163 11.23 13.48 -18.05
CA ASP A 163 12.50 13.63 -18.74
C ASP A 163 12.33 13.28 -20.23
N LEU A 164 12.65 14.23 -21.11
CA LEU A 164 12.59 14.08 -22.56
C LEU A 164 13.75 13.27 -23.13
N LYS A 165 14.88 13.17 -22.42
CA LYS A 165 16.05 12.40 -22.86
C LYS A 165 15.76 10.91 -22.97
N ASN A 166 15.03 10.36 -22.00
CA ASN A 166 14.69 8.94 -21.94
C ASN A 166 13.36 8.61 -22.66
N THR A 167 12.90 9.50 -23.55
CA THR A 167 11.67 9.28 -24.32
C THR A 167 11.95 8.57 -25.63
N ILE A 168 10.95 7.82 -26.07
CA ILE A 168 10.99 7.08 -27.33
C ILE A 168 9.81 7.52 -28.19
N LEU A 169 10.09 7.88 -29.43
CA LEU A 169 9.06 8.21 -30.42
C LEU A 169 8.90 7.06 -31.41
N TYR A 170 7.73 6.46 -31.43
CA TYR A 170 7.32 5.53 -32.48
C TYR A 170 6.62 6.27 -33.60
N LEU A 171 7.08 6.09 -34.84
CA LEU A 171 6.42 6.54 -36.05
C LEU A 171 6.07 5.35 -36.93
N LYS A 172 4.81 5.30 -37.38
CA LYS A 172 4.27 4.25 -38.23
C LYS A 172 3.66 4.87 -39.48
N TYR A 173 4.22 4.47 -40.62
CA TYR A 173 3.67 4.73 -41.94
C TYR A 173 3.69 3.44 -42.78
N ASP A 174 4.75 3.23 -43.56
CA ASP A 174 5.00 1.98 -44.32
C ASP A 174 5.82 0.97 -43.49
N ARG A 175 6.69 1.48 -42.62
CA ARG A 175 7.46 0.72 -41.63
C ARG A 175 7.32 1.39 -40.27
N LEU A 176 7.56 0.63 -39.20
CA LEU A 176 7.65 1.14 -37.84
C LEU A 176 9.09 1.61 -37.59
N ILE A 177 9.25 2.87 -37.24
CA ILE A 177 10.53 3.49 -36.90
C ILE A 177 10.46 3.95 -35.45
N THR A 178 11.58 3.77 -34.77
CA THR A 178 11.79 4.25 -33.40
C THR A 178 12.83 5.35 -33.45
N LEU A 179 12.50 6.53 -32.92
CA LEU A 179 13.44 7.62 -32.76
C LEU A 179 13.73 7.83 -31.27
N THR A 180 15.00 8.08 -30.98
CA THR A 180 15.53 8.36 -29.64
C THR A 180 16.16 9.74 -29.61
N TYR A 181 16.34 10.29 -28.42
CA TYR A 181 17.11 11.51 -28.25
C TYR A 181 18.61 11.24 -28.49
N SER A 182 19.34 12.22 -29.02
CA SER A 182 20.80 12.19 -29.17
C SER A 182 21.45 13.18 -28.22
N ASP A 183 22.46 12.75 -27.47
CA ASP A 183 23.22 13.59 -26.51
C ASP A 183 24.22 14.54 -27.19
N GLU A 184 24.24 14.59 -28.51
CA GLU A 184 25.10 15.50 -29.27
C GLU A 184 24.62 16.96 -29.15
N ASP A 185 25.58 17.89 -29.20
CA ASP A 185 25.27 19.33 -29.14
C ASP A 185 24.41 19.75 -30.34
N GLY A 186 23.36 20.55 -30.06
CA GLY A 186 22.51 21.16 -31.07
C GLY A 186 21.20 20.44 -31.38
N TYR A 187 20.90 19.31 -30.72
CA TYR A 187 19.59 18.65 -30.78
C TYR A 187 18.52 19.30 -29.88
N VAL A 188 18.91 20.25 -29.02
CA VAL A 188 18.00 21.05 -28.20
C VAL A 188 18.18 22.53 -28.45
N ALA A 189 17.06 23.20 -28.71
CA ALA A 189 17.00 24.65 -28.79
C ALA A 189 16.14 25.22 -27.66
N SER A 190 16.71 26.16 -26.90
CA SER A 190 16.01 26.84 -25.79
C SER A 190 14.94 27.83 -26.29
N ARG A 191 15.05 28.30 -27.53
CA ARG A 191 14.11 29.23 -28.16
C ARG A 191 14.00 28.93 -29.65
N VAL A 192 12.86 29.29 -30.23
CA VAL A 192 12.66 29.26 -31.69
C VAL A 192 13.58 30.31 -32.33
N SER A 193 14.29 29.92 -33.39
CA SER A 193 15.13 30.82 -34.19
C SER A 193 14.28 31.88 -34.91
N PRO A 194 14.79 33.10 -35.15
CA PRO A 194 14.13 34.09 -36.00
C PRO A 194 13.75 33.56 -37.40
N ASP A 195 14.48 32.57 -37.91
CA ASP A 195 14.25 31.93 -39.22
C ASP A 195 13.11 30.88 -39.20
N GLY A 196 12.48 30.68 -38.04
CA GLY A 196 11.33 29.81 -37.83
C GLY A 196 11.65 28.44 -37.22
N VAL A 197 10.59 27.72 -36.83
CA VAL A 197 10.66 26.44 -36.09
C VAL A 197 11.48 25.39 -36.83
N PHE A 198 11.28 25.24 -38.15
CA PHE A 198 11.94 24.20 -38.95
C PHE A 198 13.43 24.50 -39.29
N HIS A 199 13.93 25.70 -39.01
CA HIS A 199 15.35 26.05 -39.15
C HIS A 199 16.05 26.26 -37.79
N THR A 200 15.34 26.00 -36.69
CA THR A 200 15.87 26.24 -35.34
C THR A 200 16.92 25.20 -34.94
N ILE A 201 16.79 23.97 -35.43
CA ILE A 201 17.76 22.91 -35.18
C ILE A 201 18.74 22.89 -36.35
N THR A 202 19.96 23.36 -36.11
CA THR A 202 21.02 23.49 -37.12
C THR A 202 21.69 22.15 -37.44
N VAL A 203 21.51 21.14 -36.57
CA VAL A 203 22.09 19.81 -36.74
C VAL A 203 21.19 18.97 -37.66
N PRO A 204 21.75 18.24 -38.64
CA PRO A 204 20.97 17.33 -39.45
C PRO A 204 20.41 16.19 -38.58
N LEU A 205 19.09 16.12 -38.47
CA LEU A 205 18.40 15.02 -37.77
C LEU A 205 18.55 13.71 -38.57
N ASN A 206 19.09 12.69 -37.94
CA ASN A 206 19.33 11.37 -38.52
C ASN A 206 18.04 10.54 -38.56
N ALA A 207 18.10 9.36 -39.19
CA ALA A 207 16.95 8.47 -39.33
C ALA A 207 16.38 7.93 -37.99
N THR A 208 17.19 7.97 -36.93
CA THR A 208 16.86 7.40 -35.61
C THR A 208 16.80 8.46 -34.51
N THR A 209 16.96 9.74 -34.83
CA THR A 209 17.02 10.81 -33.84
C THR A 209 15.94 11.86 -34.05
N PHE A 210 15.44 12.41 -32.95
CA PHE A 210 14.54 13.56 -32.95
C PHE A 210 15.21 14.75 -32.26
N GLY A 211 14.76 15.95 -32.60
CA GLY A 211 15.20 17.20 -31.99
C GLY A 211 14.12 17.80 -31.10
N ILE A 212 14.53 18.58 -30.09
CA ILE A 212 13.63 19.20 -29.11
C ILE A 212 13.78 20.72 -29.20
N ILE A 213 12.67 21.43 -29.24
CA ILE A 213 12.65 22.89 -29.14
C ILE A 213 11.73 23.28 -27.99
N ALA A 214 12.24 24.05 -27.05
CA ALA A 214 11.41 24.66 -26.01
C ALA A 214 10.60 25.82 -26.61
N LEU A 215 9.28 25.79 -26.43
CA LEU A 215 8.38 26.87 -26.86
C LEU A 215 8.01 27.75 -25.67
N HIS A 216 7.51 27.11 -24.61
CA HIS A 216 7.13 27.77 -23.38
C HIS A 216 7.87 27.05 -22.25
N ASP A 217 8.90 27.71 -21.72
CA ASP A 217 9.79 27.21 -20.67
C ASP A 217 10.19 28.41 -19.81
N ALA A 218 9.61 28.51 -18.61
CA ALA A 218 9.80 29.67 -17.73
C ALA A 218 11.07 29.56 -16.87
N ASP A 219 11.50 28.33 -16.56
CA ASP A 219 12.61 28.03 -15.66
C ASP A 219 13.87 27.51 -16.39
N GLY A 220 13.76 27.26 -17.70
CA GLY A 220 14.83 26.74 -18.54
C GLY A 220 15.03 25.23 -18.40
N SER A 221 14.06 24.52 -17.81
CA SER A 221 14.17 23.11 -17.43
C SER A 221 14.41 22.18 -18.62
N ILE A 222 13.78 22.45 -19.77
CA ILE A 222 13.94 21.65 -21.00
C ILE A 222 15.35 21.79 -21.56
N SER A 223 15.88 23.02 -21.57
CA SER A 223 17.20 23.29 -22.18
C SER A 223 18.39 22.83 -21.34
N ARG A 224 18.24 22.76 -20.00
CA ARG A 224 19.34 22.42 -19.08
C ARG A 224 19.32 20.97 -18.66
N ASN A 225 18.14 20.47 -18.33
CA ASN A 225 17.95 19.16 -17.69
C ASN A 225 17.01 18.25 -18.47
N TYR A 226 16.52 18.67 -19.64
CA TYR A 226 15.57 17.91 -20.47
C TYR A 226 14.25 17.56 -19.77
N GLY A 227 14.02 18.11 -18.57
CA GLY A 227 12.81 17.91 -17.79
C GLY A 227 11.71 18.85 -18.26
N MET A 228 10.53 18.31 -18.50
CA MET A 228 9.33 19.06 -18.86
C MET A 228 8.40 19.12 -17.65
N ASN A 229 8.19 20.33 -17.13
CA ASN A 229 7.38 20.59 -15.94
C ASN A 229 5.91 20.94 -16.31
N VAL A 230 5.07 21.17 -15.29
CA VAL A 230 3.67 21.57 -15.51
C VAL A 230 3.58 22.99 -16.07
N GLY A 231 3.12 23.10 -17.32
CA GLY A 231 2.93 24.38 -18.01
C GLY A 231 3.91 24.57 -19.16
N ASP A 232 4.92 23.71 -19.24
CA ASP A 232 5.85 23.72 -20.35
C ASP A 232 5.23 23.17 -21.63
N LYS A 233 5.74 23.69 -22.74
CA LYS A 233 5.45 23.19 -24.09
C LYS A 233 6.75 23.05 -24.85
N ALA A 234 6.94 21.89 -25.46
CA ALA A 234 8.04 21.62 -26.36
C ALA A 234 7.51 21.25 -27.74
N ILE A 235 8.33 21.47 -28.75
CA ILE A 235 8.12 20.97 -30.11
C ILE A 235 9.16 19.90 -30.36
N ILE A 236 8.71 18.71 -30.73
CA ILE A 236 9.58 17.62 -31.17
C ILE A 236 9.66 17.68 -32.69
N ILE A 237 10.85 17.87 -33.24
CA ILE A 237 11.09 17.87 -34.69
C ILE A 237 11.66 16.53 -35.12
N VAL A 238 11.12 16.02 -36.22
CA VAL A 238 11.61 14.81 -36.90
C VAL A 238 11.82 15.08 -38.38
N ASN A 239 12.92 14.59 -38.92
CA ASN A 239 13.15 14.56 -40.37
C ASN A 239 12.59 13.25 -40.95
N LEU A 240 11.45 13.36 -41.64
CA LEU A 240 10.75 12.23 -42.25
C LEU A 240 11.51 11.66 -43.46
N SER A 241 12.23 12.50 -44.20
CA SER A 241 13.00 12.04 -45.36
C SER A 241 14.14 11.11 -44.92
N ALA A 242 14.87 11.51 -43.87
CA ALA A 242 15.90 10.69 -43.26
C ALA A 242 15.31 9.45 -42.56
N ALA A 243 14.25 9.62 -41.76
CA ALA A 243 13.63 8.53 -41.01
C ALA A 243 13.15 7.40 -41.94
N PHE A 244 12.38 7.71 -42.98
CA PHE A 244 11.84 6.71 -43.89
C PHE A 244 12.80 6.30 -45.01
N ASN A 245 14.04 6.84 -45.04
CA ASN A 245 15.01 6.68 -46.12
C ASN A 245 14.35 6.88 -47.51
N SER A 246 13.52 7.91 -47.62
CA SER A 246 12.68 8.20 -48.79
C SER A 246 12.56 9.71 -49.00
N SER A 247 11.88 10.15 -50.06
CA SER A 247 11.63 11.57 -50.33
C SER A 247 10.68 12.26 -49.34
N GLY A 248 10.17 11.52 -48.34
CA GLY A 248 9.25 12.01 -47.32
C GLY A 248 7.83 11.47 -47.48
N LEU A 249 6.86 12.07 -46.77
CA LEU A 249 5.47 11.64 -46.80
C LEU A 249 4.74 12.20 -48.04
N PRO A 250 4.11 11.38 -48.89
CA PRO A 250 3.35 11.87 -50.03
C PRO A 250 1.99 12.46 -49.60
N PRO A 251 1.30 13.21 -50.49
CA PRO A 251 -0.06 13.68 -50.21
C PRO A 251 -1.02 12.50 -50.03
N ARG A 252 -2.07 12.68 -49.21
CA ARG A 252 -3.08 11.65 -48.84
C ARG A 252 -2.56 10.48 -47.98
N ALA A 253 -1.33 10.53 -47.52
CA ALA A 253 -0.78 9.53 -46.62
C ALA A 253 -1.13 9.83 -45.15
N SER A 254 -1.44 8.79 -44.38
CA SER A 254 -1.68 8.87 -42.93
C SER A 254 -0.46 8.38 -42.15
N ILE A 255 0.02 9.17 -41.21
CA ILE A 255 1.08 8.80 -40.27
C ILE A 255 0.50 8.70 -38.86
N SER A 256 0.81 7.60 -38.19
CA SER A 256 0.44 7.40 -36.79
C SER A 256 1.69 7.28 -35.95
N GLY A 257 1.62 7.67 -34.69
CA GLY A 257 2.76 7.62 -33.81
C GLY A 257 2.39 7.60 -32.34
N SER A 258 3.38 7.28 -31.53
CA SER A 258 3.26 7.26 -30.08
C SER A 258 4.55 7.77 -29.48
N PHE A 259 4.45 8.84 -28.69
CA PHE A 259 5.55 9.40 -27.94
C PHE A 259 5.46 8.90 -26.50
N VAL A 260 6.42 8.07 -26.12
CA VAL A 260 6.40 7.27 -24.90
C VAL A 260 7.44 7.82 -23.92
N PRO A 261 7.04 8.32 -22.75
CA PRO A 261 7.97 8.67 -21.69
C PRO A 261 8.47 7.44 -20.92
N GLU A 262 9.53 7.58 -20.12
CA GLU A 262 10.05 6.51 -19.26
C GLU A 262 9.01 6.03 -18.24
N VAL A 263 8.20 6.96 -17.73
CA VAL A 263 7.16 6.74 -16.72
C VAL A 263 5.91 7.48 -17.17
N GLY A 264 4.76 6.82 -17.12
CA GLY A 264 3.47 7.43 -17.43
C GLY A 264 2.88 7.08 -18.79
N ALA A 265 1.69 7.62 -19.03
CA ALA A 265 0.93 7.34 -20.24
C ALA A 265 1.55 7.97 -21.49
N PRO A 266 1.63 7.25 -22.62
CA PRO A 266 2.15 7.77 -23.87
C PRO A 266 1.19 8.79 -24.51
N GLY A 267 1.76 9.74 -25.24
CA GLY A 267 1.04 10.64 -26.12
C GLY A 267 0.92 10.01 -27.50
N THR A 268 -0.28 9.60 -27.90
CA THR A 268 -0.54 9.07 -29.25
C THR A 268 -1.01 10.18 -30.17
N PHE A 269 -0.72 10.03 -31.46
CA PHE A 269 -1.28 10.88 -32.50
C PHE A 269 -1.53 10.06 -33.76
N ASP A 270 -2.53 10.45 -34.51
CA ASP A 270 -2.84 9.95 -35.83
C ASP A 270 -3.13 11.18 -36.68
N ALA A 271 -2.44 11.30 -37.82
CA ALA A 271 -2.43 12.52 -38.60
C ALA A 271 -2.36 12.17 -40.08
N ALA A 272 -3.26 12.74 -40.89
CA ALA A 272 -3.30 12.54 -42.33
C ALA A 272 -2.83 13.79 -43.08
N ALA A 273 -1.96 13.56 -44.06
CA ALA A 273 -1.54 14.61 -44.98
C ALA A 273 -2.68 14.93 -45.97
N PRO A 274 -2.96 16.21 -46.27
CA PRO A 274 -3.97 16.59 -47.24
C PRO A 274 -3.64 16.11 -48.66
N CYS A 275 -4.62 16.19 -49.56
CA CYS A 275 -4.49 15.69 -50.92
C CYS A 275 -3.55 16.53 -51.81
N VAL A 276 -3.36 17.81 -51.48
CA VAL A 276 -2.47 18.73 -52.18
C VAL A 276 -1.81 19.64 -51.16
N PHE A 277 -0.50 19.88 -51.30
CA PHE A 277 0.23 20.83 -50.49
C PHE A 277 0.25 22.21 -51.16
N THR A 278 -0.57 23.15 -50.66
CA THR A 278 -0.63 24.52 -51.19
C THR A 278 0.49 25.40 -50.61
N ASN A 279 0.81 25.21 -49.33
CA ASN A 279 1.80 25.96 -48.56
C ASN A 279 2.96 25.06 -48.11
N ARG A 280 4.09 25.66 -47.73
CA ARG A 280 5.23 24.92 -47.17
C ARG A 280 4.96 24.37 -45.77
N ILE A 281 4.09 25.04 -45.03
CA ILE A 281 3.63 24.62 -43.70
C ILE A 281 2.22 24.10 -43.89
N VAL A 282 2.00 22.88 -43.42
CA VAL A 282 0.74 22.15 -43.59
C VAL A 282 0.36 21.56 -42.25
N GLU A 283 -0.84 21.87 -41.79
CA GLU A 283 -1.43 21.22 -40.64
C GLU A 283 -1.92 19.82 -41.05
N LEU A 284 -1.57 18.80 -40.27
CA LEU A 284 -2.08 17.45 -40.48
C LEU A 284 -3.30 17.25 -39.58
N VAL A 285 -4.34 16.64 -40.15
CA VAL A 285 -5.65 16.42 -39.50
C VAL A 285 -5.90 14.94 -39.30
#